data_AF-A0A016SCX7-F1
#
_entry.id   AF-A0A016SCX7-F1
#
_cell.length_a   1.000
_cell.length_b   1.000
_cell.length_c   1.000
_cell.angle_alpha   90.00
_cell.angle_beta   90.00
_cell.angle_gamma   90.00
#
_symmetry.space_group_name_H-M   'P 1'
#
loop_
_entity.id
_entity.type
_entity.pdbx_description
1 polymer ?
#
loop_
_entity_poly.entity_id
_entity_poly.type
_entity_poly.pdbx_seq_one_letter_code
_entity_poly.pdbx_strand_id
1 'polypeptide(L)'
;MEQQNLLYAGPVVPQRVSDEFKYELDEMFVLRAKFAVVIIDVRGSNGRGWKYRSAFYGALGTVEIDDQIVTIRNVLKKYPFLDARRLFVFGWSYGGFAAASIVERAPEAFFKCAISVAPVANFLYYETSYTERFMGDAGEAAYDASDITTNVSNFKTTRLLLIHGLYDENVHFQHSALFIDALQRNNIDFDLMVSTVLEKY
;
A
#
# COMPACT_ATOMS: atom_id res chain seq x y z
N MET A 1 12.49 -21.60 15.18
CA MET A 1 12.64 -20.61 14.09
C MET A 1 11.43 -19.69 14.13
N GLU A 2 11.62 -18.41 14.42
CA GLU A 2 10.55 -17.41 14.36
C GLU A 2 10.27 -17.07 12.89
N GLN A 3 9.10 -17.46 12.37
CA GLN A 3 8.68 -17.14 10.98
C GLN A 3 7.86 -15.86 10.94
N GLN A 4 8.40 -14.77 10.41
CA GLN A 4 7.66 -13.53 10.25
C GLN A 4 7.15 -13.43 8.79
N ASN A 5 6.01 -12.78 8.54
CA ASN A 5 5.39 -12.72 7.20
C ASN A 5 5.31 -11.29 6.68
N LEU A 6 6.06 -10.98 5.63
CA LEU A 6 5.98 -9.73 4.88
C LEU A 6 4.96 -9.87 3.75
N LEU A 7 4.03 -8.94 3.71
CA LEU A 7 3.18 -8.74 2.56
C LEU A 7 3.63 -7.47 1.82
N TYR A 8 4.04 -7.62 0.56
CA TYR A 8 4.10 -6.48 -0.34
C TYR A 8 2.73 -6.32 -0.98
N ALA A 9 2.03 -5.23 -0.67
CA ALA A 9 0.68 -4.99 -1.17
C ALA A 9 0.56 -3.68 -1.92
N GLY A 10 1.56 -3.38 -2.75
CA GLY A 10 1.39 -2.34 -3.76
C GLY A 10 0.72 -2.89 -5.02
N PRO A 11 -0.43 -2.35 -5.43
CA PRO A 11 -0.85 -2.39 -6.83
C PRO A 11 0.19 -1.59 -7.59
N VAL A 12 1.06 -2.29 -8.30
CA VAL A 12 1.90 -1.63 -9.29
C VAL A 12 1.23 -2.00 -10.59
N VAL A 13 0.62 -1.01 -11.23
CA VAL A 13 0.62 -1.01 -12.68
C VAL A 13 2.09 -0.69 -12.99
N PRO A 14 2.99 -1.69 -13.19
CA PRO A 14 2.74 -2.95 -13.90
C PRO A 14 2.83 -4.27 -13.10
N GLN A 15 2.31 -5.34 -13.73
CA GLN A 15 2.35 -6.74 -13.29
C GLN A 15 3.69 -7.11 -12.62
N ARG A 16 3.64 -7.59 -11.38
CA ARG A 16 4.84 -8.00 -10.63
C ARG A 16 5.09 -9.50 -10.71
N VAL A 17 4.04 -10.32 -10.74
CA VAL A 17 4.13 -11.78 -10.73
C VAL A 17 4.23 -12.30 -12.17
N SER A 18 5.43 -12.74 -12.54
CA SER A 18 5.78 -13.27 -13.86
C SER A 18 6.92 -14.28 -13.74
N ASP A 19 7.13 -15.11 -14.77
CA ASP A 19 8.28 -16.04 -14.87
C ASP A 19 9.60 -15.33 -15.26
N GLU A 20 9.72 -14.04 -14.91
CA GLU A 20 10.92 -13.25 -15.17
C GLU A 20 11.85 -13.29 -13.95
N PHE A 21 13.16 -13.36 -14.20
CA PHE A 21 14.15 -13.18 -13.15
C PHE A 21 14.26 -11.69 -12.80
N LYS A 22 13.89 -11.33 -11.57
CA LYS A 22 13.95 -9.96 -11.04
C LYS A 22 14.75 -9.97 -9.75
N TYR A 23 15.64 -8.99 -9.59
CA TYR A 23 16.34 -8.76 -8.33
C TYR A 23 15.86 -7.44 -7.70
N GLU A 24 15.06 -7.49 -6.64
CA GLU A 24 14.34 -6.34 -6.06
C GLU A 24 14.37 -6.35 -4.52
N LEU A 25 13.93 -5.25 -3.89
CA LEU A 25 13.94 -5.07 -2.44
C LEU A 25 13.29 -6.24 -1.66
N ASP A 26 12.30 -6.89 -2.27
CA ASP A 26 11.59 -8.04 -1.71
C ASP A 26 12.52 -9.20 -1.34
N GLU A 27 13.57 -9.42 -2.13
CA GLU A 27 14.54 -10.49 -1.85
C GLU A 27 15.44 -10.15 -0.68
N MET A 28 15.70 -8.86 -0.41
CA MET A 28 16.45 -8.48 0.81
C MET A 28 15.69 -8.90 2.07
N PHE A 29 14.37 -8.82 2.08
CA PHE A 29 13.55 -9.27 3.21
C PHE A 29 13.60 -10.79 3.39
N VAL A 30 13.58 -11.55 2.29
CA VAL A 30 13.73 -13.02 2.32
C VAL A 30 15.13 -13.40 2.80
N LEU A 31 16.17 -12.84 2.18
CA LEU A 31 17.56 -13.28 2.33
C LEU A 31 18.20 -12.81 3.65
N ARG A 32 17.87 -11.60 4.12
CA ARG A 32 18.52 -11.02 5.32
C ARG A 32 17.66 -11.08 6.57
N ALA A 33 16.36 -10.88 6.44
CA ALA A 33 15.48 -10.71 7.59
C ALA A 33 14.56 -11.92 7.86
N LYS A 34 14.67 -13.00 7.07
CA LYS A 34 13.99 -14.29 7.27
C LYS A 34 12.47 -14.19 7.27
N PHE A 35 11.93 -13.35 6.40
CA PHE A 35 10.50 -13.24 6.17
C PHE A 35 10.02 -14.18 5.06
N ALA A 36 8.80 -14.71 5.20
CA ALA A 36 8.04 -15.15 4.04
C ALA A 36 7.46 -13.92 3.33
N VAL A 37 7.76 -13.74 2.04
CA VAL A 37 7.26 -12.62 1.24
C VAL A 37 6.16 -13.10 0.31
N VAL A 38 5.03 -12.39 0.31
CA VAL A 38 3.89 -12.65 -0.58
C VAL A 38 3.67 -11.43 -1.47
N ILE A 39 3.68 -11.66 -2.79
CA ILE A 39 3.39 -10.65 -3.82
C ILE A 39 2.16 -11.13 -4.59
N ILE A 40 1.19 -10.24 -4.78
CA ILE A 40 -0.10 -10.58 -5.38
C ILE A 40 -0.44 -9.55 -6.46
N ASP A 41 -0.59 -10.03 -7.70
CA ASP A 41 -1.23 -9.27 -8.77
C ASP A 41 -2.75 -9.36 -8.63
N VAL A 42 -3.37 -8.23 -8.33
CA VAL A 42 -4.82 -8.07 -8.11
C VAL A 42 -5.50 -7.42 -9.31
N ARG A 43 -6.84 -7.35 -9.31
CA ARG A 43 -7.58 -6.60 -10.33
C ARG A 43 -6.98 -5.21 -10.48
N GLY A 44 -6.78 -4.78 -11.73
CA GLY A 44 -6.04 -3.55 -12.03
C GLY A 44 -4.62 -3.76 -12.57
N SER A 45 -3.96 -4.87 -12.23
CA SER A 45 -2.63 -5.18 -12.75
C SER A 45 -2.64 -5.50 -14.26
N ASN A 46 -1.46 -5.39 -14.89
CA ASN A 46 -1.28 -5.64 -16.33
C ASN A 46 -1.30 -7.14 -16.67
N GLY A 47 -1.21 -7.48 -17.96
CA GLY A 47 -1.03 -8.87 -18.42
C GLY A 47 -2.31 -9.71 -18.50
N ARG A 48 -3.49 -9.16 -18.16
CA ARG A 48 -4.76 -9.92 -18.07
C ARG A 48 -5.93 -9.30 -18.85
N GLY A 49 -5.63 -8.40 -19.79
CA GLY A 49 -6.62 -7.74 -20.66
C GLY A 49 -7.35 -6.56 -20.01
N TRP A 50 -8.08 -5.79 -20.84
CA TRP A 50 -8.68 -4.52 -20.44
C TRP A 50 -9.68 -4.65 -19.29
N LYS A 51 -10.61 -5.61 -19.37
CA LYS A 51 -11.63 -5.82 -18.31
C LYS A 51 -11.02 -6.05 -16.92
N TYR A 52 -9.86 -6.71 -16.86
CA TYR A 52 -9.15 -6.92 -15.60
C TYR A 52 -8.43 -5.66 -15.14
N ARG A 53 -7.81 -4.94 -16.08
CA ARG A 53 -7.06 -3.70 -15.82
C ARG A 53 -7.95 -2.52 -15.43
N SER A 54 -9.12 -2.38 -16.04
CA SER A 54 -10.03 -1.25 -15.82
C SER A 54 -10.98 -1.45 -14.64
N ALA A 55 -10.78 -2.51 -13.84
CA ALA A 55 -11.72 -2.89 -12.79
C ALA A 55 -11.87 -1.83 -11.68
N PHE A 56 -10.86 -0.98 -11.48
CA PHE A 56 -10.87 0.12 -10.52
C PHE A 56 -11.13 1.49 -11.16
N TYR A 57 -11.48 1.56 -12.46
CA TYR A 57 -11.70 2.85 -13.14
C TYR A 57 -12.82 3.64 -12.45
N GLY A 58 -12.54 4.89 -12.09
CA GLY A 58 -13.42 5.76 -11.31
C GLY A 58 -13.51 5.39 -9.82
N ALA A 59 -12.66 4.48 -9.33
CA ALA A 59 -12.75 3.89 -8.00
C ALA A 59 -11.39 3.36 -7.51
N LEU A 60 -10.32 4.16 -7.58
CA LEU A 60 -9.05 3.81 -6.96
C LEU A 60 -9.24 3.55 -5.44
N GLY A 61 -8.44 2.66 -4.85
CA GLY A 61 -8.53 2.26 -3.46
C GLY A 61 -9.62 1.23 -3.13
N THR A 62 -10.20 0.55 -4.14
CA THR A 62 -11.38 -0.29 -3.95
C THR A 62 -11.09 -1.78 -4.19
N VAL A 63 -11.41 -2.26 -5.40
CA VAL A 63 -11.41 -3.68 -5.75
C VAL A 63 -10.04 -4.33 -5.59
N GLU A 64 -8.98 -3.59 -5.88
CA GLU A 64 -7.60 -4.03 -5.76
C GLU A 64 -7.18 -4.17 -4.29
N ILE A 65 -7.71 -3.31 -3.40
CA ILE A 65 -7.46 -3.39 -1.96
C ILE A 65 -8.20 -4.59 -1.36
N ASP A 66 -9.45 -4.79 -1.74
CA ASP A 66 -10.25 -5.94 -1.29
C ASP A 66 -9.64 -7.27 -1.76
N ASP A 67 -9.16 -7.33 -3.01
CA ASP A 67 -8.50 -8.49 -3.56
C ASP A 67 -7.24 -8.87 -2.77
N GLN A 68 -6.44 -7.89 -2.33
CA GLN A 68 -5.27 -8.14 -1.48
C GLN A 68 -5.72 -8.81 -0.17
N ILE A 69 -6.64 -8.20 0.57
CA ILE A 69 -7.14 -8.69 1.87
C ILE A 69 -7.71 -10.11 1.76
N VAL A 70 -8.55 -10.37 0.75
CA VAL A 70 -9.14 -11.69 0.50
C VAL A 70 -8.06 -12.71 0.18
N THR A 71 -7.11 -12.36 -0.68
CA THR A 71 -6.05 -13.28 -1.11
C THR A 71 -5.13 -13.64 0.05
N ILE A 72 -4.74 -12.68 0.90
CA ILE A 72 -3.91 -12.93 2.08
C ILE A 72 -4.61 -13.89 3.04
N ARG A 73 -5.90 -13.69 3.30
CA ARG A 73 -6.69 -14.60 4.15
C ARG A 73 -6.68 -16.02 3.59
N ASN A 74 -6.77 -16.17 2.26
CA ASN A 74 -6.71 -17.48 1.60
C ASN A 74 -5.30 -18.09 1.67
N VAL A 75 -4.25 -17.29 1.50
CA VAL A 75 -2.85 -17.72 1.63
C VAL A 75 -2.57 -18.23 3.05
N LEU A 76 -2.97 -17.48 4.08
CA LEU A 76 -2.80 -17.88 5.49
C LEU A 76 -3.57 -19.17 5.83
N LYS A 77 -4.76 -19.38 5.24
CA LYS A 77 -5.51 -20.64 5.39
C LYS A 77 -4.85 -21.81 4.68
N LYS A 78 -4.31 -21.58 3.47
CA LYS A 78 -3.71 -22.63 2.63
C LYS A 78 -2.34 -23.07 3.15
N TYR A 79 -1.59 -22.15 3.75
CA TYR A 79 -0.22 -22.39 4.20
C TYR A 79 -0.11 -22.17 5.71
N PRO A 80 -0.45 -23.18 6.54
CA PRO A 80 -0.52 -23.06 7.99
C PRO A 80 0.84 -22.83 8.67
N PHE A 81 1.95 -22.95 7.93
CA PHE A 81 3.27 -22.56 8.41
C PHE A 81 3.50 -21.04 8.42
N LEU A 82 2.59 -20.24 7.85
CA LEU A 82 2.65 -18.78 7.93
C LEU A 82 2.02 -18.30 9.25
N ASP A 83 2.77 -17.57 10.07
CA ASP A 83 2.25 -17.00 11.33
C ASP A 83 1.36 -15.78 11.11
N ALA A 84 0.04 -15.98 11.12
CA ALA A 84 -0.96 -14.92 10.95
C ALA A 84 -0.88 -13.80 12.02
N ARG A 85 -0.19 -14.02 13.16
CA ARG A 85 -0.04 -12.99 14.22
C ARG A 85 1.09 -12.02 13.93
N ARG A 86 1.97 -12.32 12.98
CA ARG A 86 3.15 -11.53 12.60
C ARG A 86 3.08 -11.13 11.13
N LEU A 87 1.93 -10.57 10.76
CA LEU A 87 1.65 -10.05 9.43
C LEU A 87 1.92 -8.54 9.38
N PHE A 88 2.62 -8.09 8.37
CA PHE A 88 2.84 -6.66 8.09
C PHE A 88 2.75 -6.39 6.61
N VAL A 89 2.39 -5.15 6.27
CA VAL A 89 2.22 -4.70 4.90
C VAL A 89 3.25 -3.62 4.56
N PHE A 90 3.77 -3.66 3.34
CA PHE A 90 4.72 -2.67 2.82
C PHE A 90 4.35 -2.27 1.39
N GLY A 91 4.62 -1.01 1.05
CA GLY A 91 4.62 -0.55 -0.32
C GLY A 91 5.18 0.86 -0.49
N TRP A 92 5.49 1.20 -1.75
CA TRP A 92 6.01 2.51 -2.18
C TRP A 92 5.05 3.16 -3.18
N SER A 93 4.85 4.47 -3.09
CA SER A 93 4.06 5.27 -4.04
C SER A 93 2.60 4.85 -3.96
N TYR A 94 2.01 4.39 -5.06
CA TYR A 94 0.70 3.74 -5.03
C TYR A 94 0.66 2.55 -4.05
N GLY A 95 1.78 1.85 -3.86
CA GLY A 95 1.89 0.83 -2.84
C GLY A 95 1.93 1.36 -1.41
N GLY A 96 2.44 2.58 -1.19
CA GLY A 96 2.35 3.24 0.11
C GLY A 96 0.89 3.61 0.44
N PHE A 97 0.17 4.12 -0.57
CA PHE A 97 -1.27 4.33 -0.52
C PHE A 97 -2.01 3.03 -0.18
N ALA A 98 -1.78 1.98 -0.97
CA ALA A 98 -2.47 0.71 -0.78
C ALA A 98 -2.11 0.02 0.54
N ALA A 99 -0.87 0.11 1.01
CA ALA A 99 -0.49 -0.39 2.33
C ALA A 99 -1.34 0.27 3.43
N ALA A 100 -1.56 1.59 3.35
CA ALA A 100 -2.40 2.29 4.30
C ALA A 100 -3.89 1.92 4.15
N SER A 101 -4.41 1.90 2.92
CA SER A 101 -5.80 1.52 2.64
C SER A 101 -6.13 0.08 3.08
N ILE A 102 -5.17 -0.85 2.91
CA ILE A 102 -5.31 -2.24 3.34
C ILE A 102 -5.41 -2.35 4.86
N VAL A 103 -4.60 -1.58 5.60
CA VAL A 103 -4.69 -1.55 7.07
C VAL A 103 -6.06 -1.06 7.50
N GLU A 104 -6.55 0.03 6.91
CA GLU A 104 -7.84 0.61 7.31
C GLU A 104 -9.03 -0.28 6.93
N ARG A 105 -8.98 -0.96 5.78
CA ARG A 105 -10.09 -1.83 5.32
C ARG A 105 -10.05 -3.24 5.89
N ALA A 106 -8.91 -3.69 6.41
CA ALA A 106 -8.83 -4.99 7.07
C ALA A 106 -9.54 -4.98 8.44
N PRO A 107 -9.89 -6.16 8.99
CA PRO A 107 -10.32 -6.23 10.38
C PRO A 107 -9.29 -5.59 11.32
N GLU A 108 -9.77 -4.96 12.40
CA GLU A 108 -8.90 -4.34 13.40
C GLU A 108 -7.80 -5.32 13.86
N ALA A 109 -6.57 -4.79 14.04
CA ALA A 109 -5.39 -5.53 14.48
C ALA A 109 -4.96 -6.74 13.59
N PHE A 110 -5.49 -6.83 12.35
CA PHE A 110 -5.11 -7.86 11.37
C PHE A 110 -3.65 -7.72 10.92
N PHE A 111 -3.18 -6.48 10.73
CA PHE A 111 -1.76 -6.17 10.54
C PHE A 111 -1.13 -5.70 11.85
N LYS A 112 0.11 -6.08 12.11
CA LYS A 112 0.88 -5.57 13.26
C LYS A 112 1.67 -4.34 12.94
N CYS A 113 2.21 -4.28 11.73
CA CYS A 113 2.96 -3.15 11.23
C CYS A 113 2.56 -2.83 9.79
N ALA A 114 2.71 -1.58 9.42
CA ALA A 114 2.63 -1.11 8.05
C ALA A 114 3.81 -0.18 7.77
N ILE A 115 4.40 -0.32 6.59
CA ILE A 115 5.43 0.58 6.10
C ILE A 115 4.88 1.23 4.83
N SER A 116 4.68 2.54 4.88
CA SER A 116 4.14 3.33 3.77
C SER A 116 5.22 4.29 3.29
N VAL A 117 5.73 4.06 2.07
CA VAL A 117 6.79 4.88 1.47
C VAL A 117 6.20 5.77 0.38
N ALA A 118 6.44 7.08 0.46
CA ALA A 118 5.96 8.09 -0.47
C ALA A 118 4.48 7.90 -0.88
N PRO A 119 3.52 7.74 0.05
CA PRO A 119 2.14 7.43 -0.30
C PRO A 119 1.47 8.60 -1.02
N VAL A 120 0.63 8.30 -2.01
CA VAL A 120 -0.41 9.25 -2.46
C VAL A 120 -1.52 9.22 -1.41
N ALA A 121 -1.68 10.31 -0.67
CA ALA A 121 -2.67 10.36 0.41
C ALA A 121 -4.09 10.69 -0.09
N ASN A 122 -4.18 11.57 -1.09
CA ASN A 122 -5.45 12.02 -1.68
C ASN A 122 -5.17 12.38 -3.14
N PHE A 123 -5.90 11.75 -4.06
CA PHE A 123 -5.67 11.86 -5.50
C PHE A 123 -6.00 13.24 -6.09
N LEU A 124 -6.72 14.11 -5.37
CA LEU A 124 -6.93 15.51 -5.77
C LEU A 124 -5.63 16.34 -5.78
N TYR A 125 -4.62 15.92 -5.00
CA TYR A 125 -3.31 16.59 -4.96
C TYR A 125 -2.25 15.93 -5.85
N TYR A 126 -2.62 14.86 -6.57
CA TYR A 126 -1.71 14.14 -7.46
C TYR A 126 -1.83 14.64 -8.90
N GLU A 127 -0.89 14.23 -9.77
CA GLU A 127 -0.83 14.71 -11.16
C GLU A 127 -2.13 14.44 -11.94
N THR A 128 -2.65 15.45 -12.63
CA THR A 128 -3.91 15.37 -13.40
C THR A 128 -3.86 14.27 -14.46
N SER A 129 -2.75 14.11 -15.17
CA SER A 129 -2.64 13.11 -16.24
C SER A 129 -2.82 11.67 -15.74
N TYR A 130 -2.35 11.38 -14.52
CA TYR A 130 -2.54 10.10 -13.85
C TYR A 130 -3.95 10.00 -13.28
N THR A 131 -4.35 10.99 -12.48
CA THR A 131 -5.61 10.96 -11.76
C THR A 131 -6.80 10.92 -12.71
N GLU A 132 -6.88 11.81 -13.70
CA GLU A 132 -7.98 11.83 -14.68
C GLU A 132 -8.02 10.56 -15.53
N ARG A 133 -6.88 9.95 -15.84
CA ARG A 133 -6.82 8.69 -16.58
C ARG A 133 -7.49 7.53 -15.84
N PHE A 134 -7.35 7.48 -14.51
CA PHE A 134 -7.85 6.35 -13.71
C PHE A 134 -9.13 6.65 -12.94
N MET A 135 -9.39 7.92 -12.62
CA MET A 135 -10.60 8.38 -11.95
C MET A 135 -11.64 8.93 -12.93
N GLY A 136 -11.24 9.46 -14.10
CA GLY A 136 -12.17 10.09 -15.04
C GLY A 136 -13.02 11.18 -14.38
N ASP A 137 -14.31 11.20 -14.69
CA ASP A 137 -15.30 12.11 -14.10
C ASP A 137 -15.86 11.63 -12.75
N ALA A 138 -15.05 10.91 -11.96
CA ALA A 138 -15.48 10.40 -10.66
C ALA A 138 -15.92 11.53 -9.74
N GLY A 139 -17.01 11.30 -9.00
CA GLY A 139 -17.52 12.26 -8.01
C GLY A 139 -16.73 12.26 -6.71
N GLU A 140 -17.04 13.22 -5.84
CA GLU A 140 -16.42 13.43 -4.52
C GLU A 140 -16.32 12.13 -3.69
N ALA A 141 -17.41 11.34 -3.63
CA ALA A 141 -17.43 10.08 -2.88
C ALA A 141 -16.36 9.06 -3.30
N ALA A 142 -15.96 9.04 -4.58
CA ALA A 142 -14.90 8.15 -5.05
C ALA A 142 -13.51 8.67 -4.65
N TYR A 143 -13.31 9.99 -4.68
CA TYR A 143 -12.10 10.61 -4.18
C TYR A 143 -11.95 10.40 -2.67
N ASP A 144 -13.03 10.59 -1.90
CA ASP A 144 -13.08 10.34 -0.45
C ASP A 144 -12.76 8.87 -0.12
N ALA A 145 -13.34 7.93 -0.88
CA ALA A 145 -13.05 6.50 -0.71
C ALA A 145 -11.60 6.13 -1.02
N SER A 146 -10.89 6.96 -1.79
CA SER A 146 -9.48 6.83 -2.15
C SER A 146 -8.55 7.74 -1.33
N ASP A 147 -9.05 8.38 -0.28
CA ASP A 147 -8.30 9.26 0.59
C ASP A 147 -7.98 8.56 1.92
N ILE A 148 -6.70 8.27 2.16
CA ILE A 148 -6.22 7.54 3.35
C ILE A 148 -6.21 8.40 4.62
N THR A 149 -6.57 9.68 4.51
CA THR A 149 -6.60 10.63 5.63
C THR A 149 -7.99 10.74 6.26
N THR A 150 -9.03 10.27 5.55
CA THR A 150 -10.43 10.32 6.00
C THR A 150 -10.70 9.42 7.20
N ASN A 151 -10.01 8.28 7.27
CA ASN A 151 -10.10 7.34 8.38
C ASN A 151 -8.75 6.67 8.62
N VAL A 152 -8.28 6.75 9.86
CA VAL A 152 -7.00 6.19 10.31
C VAL A 152 -7.18 5.31 11.56
N SER A 153 -8.41 4.88 11.83
CA SER A 153 -8.78 4.24 13.09
C SER A 153 -8.00 2.96 13.38
N ASN A 154 -7.68 2.16 12.36
CA ASN A 154 -6.95 0.91 12.52
C ASN A 154 -5.46 1.11 12.84
N PHE A 155 -4.92 2.31 12.67
CA PHE A 155 -3.56 2.64 13.11
C PHE A 155 -3.43 2.81 14.62
N LYS A 156 -4.55 2.83 15.37
CA LYS A 156 -4.50 2.70 16.85
C LYS A 156 -3.95 1.35 17.30
N THR A 157 -4.11 0.30 16.49
CA THR A 157 -3.65 -1.07 16.79
C THR A 157 -2.56 -1.57 15.84
N THR A 158 -2.25 -0.81 14.79
CA THR A 158 -1.25 -1.13 13.78
C THR A 158 -0.13 -0.10 13.81
N ARG A 159 1.12 -0.53 14.05
CA ARG A 159 2.27 0.39 14.04
C ARG A 159 2.57 0.85 12.62
N LEU A 160 2.75 2.15 12.42
CA LEU A 160 3.08 2.72 11.12
C LEU A 160 4.52 3.24 11.11
N LEU A 161 5.28 2.86 10.07
CA LEU A 161 6.47 3.57 9.64
C LEU A 161 6.14 4.31 8.34
N LEU A 162 6.12 5.63 8.39
CA LEU A 162 5.96 6.51 7.25
C LEU A 162 7.33 6.97 6.76
N ILE A 163 7.60 6.81 5.47
CA ILE A 163 8.87 7.22 4.85
C ILE A 163 8.55 8.12 3.67
N HIS A 164 9.24 9.25 3.53
CA HIS A 164 9.08 10.11 2.35
C HIS A 164 10.32 10.95 2.06
N GLY A 165 10.59 11.22 0.79
CA GLY A 165 11.53 12.24 0.37
C GLY A 165 10.99 13.65 0.58
N LEU A 166 11.80 14.54 1.15
CA LEU A 166 11.39 15.94 1.35
C LEU A 166 11.23 16.68 0.01
N TYR A 167 12.02 16.30 -0.99
CA TYR A 167 12.08 16.92 -2.31
C TYR A 167 11.50 16.05 -3.43
N ASP A 168 10.61 15.10 -3.09
CA ASP A 168 9.96 14.26 -4.10
C ASP A 168 9.07 15.14 -5.02
N GLU A 169 9.45 15.20 -6.29
CA GLU A 169 8.78 16.00 -7.32
C GLU A 169 7.58 15.30 -7.97
N ASN A 170 7.38 14.01 -7.67
CA ASN A 170 6.33 13.19 -8.26
C ASN A 170 5.19 12.96 -7.28
N VAL A 171 5.48 12.38 -6.11
CA VAL A 171 4.53 12.35 -4.98
C VAL A 171 5.00 13.43 -4.02
N HIS A 172 4.43 14.64 -4.10
CA HIS A 172 4.87 15.70 -3.20
C HIS A 172 4.74 15.30 -1.73
N PHE A 173 5.71 15.73 -0.90
CA PHE A 173 5.70 15.49 0.55
C PHE A 173 4.40 15.95 1.24
N GLN A 174 3.64 16.86 0.62
CA GLN A 174 2.28 17.23 1.01
C GLN A 174 1.40 16.02 1.33
N HIS A 175 1.49 14.92 0.57
CA HIS A 175 0.70 13.72 0.86
C HIS A 175 1.05 13.11 2.21
N SER A 176 2.33 12.98 2.55
CA SER A 176 2.73 12.55 3.89
C SER A 176 2.34 13.56 4.95
N ALA A 177 2.42 14.87 4.67
CA ALA A 177 1.98 15.89 5.62
C ALA A 177 0.48 15.79 5.95
N LEU A 178 -0.38 15.53 4.94
CA LEU A 178 -1.82 15.30 5.15
C LEU A 178 -2.07 14.06 6.00
N PHE A 179 -1.35 12.96 5.72
CA PHE A 179 -1.50 11.73 6.48
C PHE A 179 -1.01 11.89 7.94
N ILE A 180 0.09 12.61 8.15
CA ILE A 180 0.60 12.99 9.47
C ILE A 180 -0.44 13.81 10.24
N ASP A 181 -1.04 14.84 9.62
CA ASP A 181 -2.08 15.67 10.27
C ASP A 181 -3.28 14.81 10.70
N ALA A 182 -3.74 13.89 9.85
CA ALA A 182 -4.83 12.97 10.19
C ALA A 182 -4.49 12.05 11.38
N LEU A 183 -3.28 11.48 11.41
CA LEU A 183 -2.81 10.64 12.51
C LEU A 183 -2.71 11.44 13.83
N GLN A 184 -2.11 12.63 13.78
CA GLN A 184 -1.93 13.50 14.95
C GLN A 184 -3.26 13.97 15.52
N ARG A 185 -4.21 14.39 14.67
CA ARG A 185 -5.56 14.79 15.11
C ARG A 185 -6.32 13.66 15.80
N ASN A 186 -5.97 12.41 15.50
CA ASN A 186 -6.56 11.22 16.11
C ASN A 186 -5.74 10.65 17.28
N ASN A 187 -4.67 11.33 17.71
CA ASN A 187 -3.73 10.89 18.75
C ASN A 187 -3.14 9.50 18.47
N ILE A 188 -2.70 9.27 17.23
CA ILE A 188 -2.09 8.01 16.80
C ILE A 188 -0.58 8.23 16.65
N ASP A 189 0.19 7.39 17.35
CA ASP A 189 1.64 7.36 17.24
C ASP A 189 2.09 6.68 15.94
N PHE A 190 3.16 7.20 15.34
CA PHE A 190 3.80 6.64 14.16
C PHE A 190 5.30 6.97 14.15
N ASP A 191 6.07 6.14 13.47
CA ASP A 191 7.46 6.40 13.17
C ASP A 191 7.57 7.14 11.82
N LEU A 192 8.47 8.12 11.74
CA LEU A 192 8.68 8.92 10.54
C LEU A 192 10.16 8.91 10.15
N MET A 193 10.44 8.62 8.88
CA MET A 193 11.74 8.87 8.26
C MET A 193 11.58 9.82 7.09
N VAL A 194 12.19 10.99 7.18
CA VAL A 194 12.28 11.93 6.06
C VAL A 194 13.67 11.86 5.46
N SER A 195 13.76 11.64 4.15
CA SER A 195 15.04 11.72 3.44
C SER A 195 15.17 13.05 2.71
N THR A 196 16.28 13.75 2.95
CA THR A 196 16.69 14.93 2.16
C THR A 196 17.54 14.55 0.94
N VAL A 197 17.90 13.27 0.82
CA VAL A 197 18.77 12.72 -0.23
C VAL A 197 18.06 11.52 -0.84
N LEU A 198 17.35 11.72 -1.95
CA LEU A 198 16.81 10.60 -2.72
C LEU A 198 17.31 10.72 -4.16
N GLU A 199 18.55 10.28 -4.36
CA GLU A 199 18.88 9.69 -5.65
C GLU A 199 18.09 8.37 -5.73
N LYS A 200 17.35 8.20 -6.84
CA LYS A 200 16.66 6.93 -7.14
C LYS A 200 17.71 5.82 -7.17
N TYR A 201 17.74 4.96 -6.14
CA TYR A 201 18.47 3.69 -6.17
C TYR A 201 17.66 2.65 -6.92
#